data_AF-A0A094PAA1-F1
#
_entry.id   AF-A0A094PAA1-F1
#
_cell.length_a   1.000
_cell.length_b   1.000
_cell.length_c   1.000
_cell.angle_alpha   90.00
_cell.angle_beta   90.00
_cell.angle_gamma   90.00
#
_symmetry.space_group_name_H-M   'P 1'
#
loop_
_entity.id
_entity.type
_entity.pdbx_description
1 polymer ?
#
loop_
_entity_poly.entity_id
_entity_poly.type
_entity_poly.pdbx_seq_one_letter_code
_entity_poly.pdbx_strand_id
1 'polypeptide(L)' 'WNMATATLAREHNNANVISIGARQHTIDEAVSFIDAFIAEPFPGDERHVRRIAQLAEYETTGDIAGKDVDR' A
#
# COMPACT_ATOMS: atom_id res chain seq x y z
N TRP A 1 -4.63 12.59 -1.20
CA TRP A 1 -3.57 12.75 -2.22
C TRP A 1 -3.99 12.00 -3.50
N ASN A 2 -5.21 12.30 -3.95
CA ASN A 2 -5.92 11.78 -5.13
C ASN A 2 -6.53 10.37 -5.04
N MET A 3 -7.52 10.13 -5.90
CA MET A 3 -8.28 8.88 -5.99
C MET A 3 -7.40 7.68 -6.36
N ALA A 4 -6.56 7.84 -7.39
CA ALA A 4 -5.74 6.74 -7.90
C ALA A 4 -4.84 6.14 -6.83
N THR A 5 -4.24 6.97 -5.98
CA THR A 5 -3.35 6.49 -4.93
C THR A 5 -4.09 5.81 -3.77
N ALA A 6 -5.35 6.16 -3.51
CA ALA A 6 -6.19 5.46 -2.53
C ALA A 6 -6.51 4.03 -2.99
N THR A 7 -6.86 3.85 -4.27
CA THR A 7 -7.07 2.54 -4.90
C THR A 7 -5.76 1.74 -4.97
N LEU A 8 -4.70 2.32 -5.52
CA LEU A 8 -3.40 1.65 -5.71
C LEU A 8 -2.77 1.20 -4.38
N ALA A 9 -3.02 1.91 -3.29
CA ALA A 9 -2.56 1.49 -1.96
C ALA A 9 -3.12 0.11 -1.56
N ARG A 10 -4.36 -0.20 -1.93
CA ARG A 10 -4.95 -1.53 -1.72
C ARG A 10 -4.46 -2.53 -2.76
N GLU A 11 -4.55 -2.19 -4.05
CA GLU A 11 -4.21 -3.09 -5.15
C GLU A 11 -2.76 -3.60 -5.10
N HIS A 12 -1.81 -2.75 -4.71
CA HIS A 12 -0.39 -3.05 -4.82
C HIS A 12 0.30 -3.31 -3.48
N ASN A 13 -0.11 -2.60 -2.43
CA ASN A 13 0.56 -2.69 -1.15
C ASN A 13 -0.23 -3.50 -0.12
N ASN A 14 -1.46 -3.90 -0.45
CA ASN A 14 -2.41 -4.42 0.52
C ASN A 14 -2.42 -3.56 1.80
N ALA A 15 -2.31 -2.23 1.64
CA ALA A 15 -2.12 -1.33 2.76
C ALA A 15 -3.31 -1.44 3.73
N ASN A 16 -3.03 -1.61 5.02
CA ASN A 16 -4.04 -1.76 6.06
C ASN A 16 -4.47 -0.41 6.69
N VAL A 17 -3.73 0.66 6.39
CA VAL A 17 -4.00 2.02 6.87
C VAL A 17 -3.79 3.01 5.71
N ILE A 18 -4.67 4.01 5.64
CA ILE A 18 -4.53 5.19 4.78
C ILE A 18 -4.40 6.43 5.68
N SER A 19 -3.49 7.35 5.34
CA SER A 19 -3.29 8.61 6.06
C SER A 19 -3.58 9.78 5.14
N ILE A 20 -4.45 10.71 5.51
CA ILE A 20 -4.86 11.83 4.64
C ILE A 20 -4.55 13.16 5.33
N GLY A 21 -3.92 14.09 4.60
CA GLY A 21 -3.60 15.43 5.11
C GLY A 21 -4.83 16.32 5.18
N ALA A 22 -5.33 16.61 6.38
CA ALA A 22 -6.56 17.39 6.60
C ALA A 22 -6.53 18.81 6.00
N ARG A 23 -5.35 19.41 5.81
CA ARG A 23 -5.19 20.76 5.21
C ARG A 23 -5.02 20.74 3.69
N GLN A 24 -5.08 19.57 3.06
CA GLN A 24 -4.77 19.38 1.64
C GLN A 24 -6.00 19.06 0.78
N HIS A 25 -7.14 18.78 1.40
CA HIS A 25 -8.36 18.32 0.74
C HIS A 25 -9.60 18.92 1.39
N THR A 26 -10.68 19.01 0.62
CA THR A 26 -12.00 19.18 1.24
C THR A 26 -12.39 17.91 2.01
N ILE A 27 -13.41 18.00 2.86
CA ILE A 27 -13.93 16.83 3.57
C ILE A 27 -14.45 15.81 2.56
N ASP A 28 -15.24 16.25 1.57
CA ASP A 28 -15.83 15.37 0.56
C ASP A 28 -14.76 14.62 -0.26
N GLU A 29 -13.68 15.30 -0.65
CA GLU A 29 -12.55 14.65 -1.31
C GLU A 29 -11.90 13.59 -0.40
N ALA A 30 -11.66 13.93 0.87
CA ALA A 30 -11.06 13.00 1.82
C ALA A 30 -11.94 11.76 2.06
N VAL A 31 -13.27 11.94 2.19
CA VAL A 31 -14.23 10.83 2.32
C VAL A 31 -14.20 9.96 1.07
N SER A 32 -14.18 10.55 -0.13
CA SER A 32 -14.13 9.77 -1.37
C SER A 32 -12.89 8.87 -1.48
N PHE A 33 -11.74 9.31 -0.94
CA PHE A 33 -10.53 8.48 -0.88
C PHE A 33 -10.66 7.35 0.14
N ILE A 34 -11.31 7.61 1.27
CA ILE A 34 -11.57 6.60 2.31
C ILE A 34 -12.49 5.51 1.77
N ASP A 35 -13.58 5.90 1.09
CA ASP A 35 -14.54 4.96 0.50
C ASP A 35 -13.86 4.05 -0.52
N ALA A 36 -13.06 4.62 -1.43
CA ALA A 36 -12.29 3.86 -2.40
C ALA A 36 -11.30 2.89 -1.74
N PHE A 37 -10.57 3.34 -0.72
CA PHE A 37 -9.61 2.51 0.02
C PHE A 37 -10.27 1.35 0.76
N ILE A 38 -11.47 1.53 1.33
CA ILE A 38 -12.19 0.46 2.03
C ILE A 38 -12.79 -0.54 1.04
N ALA A 39 -13.33 -0.06 -0.09
CA ALA A 39 -13.98 -0.90 -1.08
C ALA A 39 -13.00 -1.72 -1.93
N GLU A 40 -11.78 -1.22 -2.16
CA GLU A 40 -10.85 -1.84 -3.10
C GLU A 40 -10.21 -3.13 -2.53
N PRO A 41 -10.41 -4.29 -3.19
CA PRO A 41 -9.77 -5.54 -2.79
C PRO A 41 -8.27 -5.56 -3.12
N PHE A 42 -7.52 -6.43 -2.44
CA PHE A 42 -6.16 -6.76 -2.86
C PHE A 42 -6.21 -7.98 -3.82
N PRO A 43 -5.78 -7.85 -5.08
CA PRO A 43 -5.90 -8.91 -6.09
C PRO A 43 -4.95 -10.11 -5.85
N GLY A 44 -3.87 -9.92 -5.08
CA GLY A 44 -2.95 -11.02 -4.74
C GLY A 44 -1.94 -11.39 -5.83
N ASP A 45 -1.67 -10.51 -6.79
CA ASP A 45 -0.64 -10.72 -7.82
C ASP A 45 0.72 -11.10 -7.20
N GLU A 46 1.37 -12.13 -7.74
CA GLU A 46 2.61 -12.71 -7.20
C GLU A 46 3.70 -11.65 -6.92
N ARG A 47 3.86 -10.68 -7.84
CA ARG A 47 4.86 -9.61 -7.70
C ARG A 47 4.66 -8.75 -6.44
N HIS A 48 3.39 -8.50 -6.07
CA HIS A 48 3.03 -7.65 -4.95
C HIS A 48 3.09 -8.43 -3.64
N VAL A 49 2.57 -9.66 -3.63
CA VAL A 49 2.69 -10.58 -2.48
C VAL A 49 4.15 -10.81 -2.11
N ARG A 50 5.03 -11.05 -3.09
CA ARG A 50 6.47 -11.23 -2.86
C ARG A 50 7.09 -10.01 -2.19
N ARG A 51 6.78 -8.79 -2.65
CA ARG A 51 7.30 -7.55 -2.07
C ARG A 51 6.84 -7.33 -0.63
N ILE A 52 5.57 -7.63 -0.34
CA ILE A 52 5.03 -7.57 1.03
C ILE A 52 5.76 -8.58 1.93
N ALA A 53 5.97 -9.80 1.45
CA ALA A 53 6.69 -10.83 2.20
C ALA A 53 8.15 -10.44 2.50
N GLN A 54 8.85 -9.81 1.54
CA GLN A 54 10.20 -9.27 1.75
C GLN A 54 10.23 -8.22 2.86
N LEU A 55 9.24 -7.32 2.91
CA LEU A 55 9.16 -6.33 3.98
C LEU A 55 8.89 -6.99 5.34
N ALA A 56 8.00 -7.98 5.39
CA ALA A 56 7.72 -8.74 6.61
C ALA A 56 8.94 -9.54 7.12
N GLU A 57 9.74 -10.10 6.20
CA GLU A 57 11.02 -10.75 6.54
C GLU A 57 11.98 -9.73 7.16
N TYR A 58 12.11 -8.55 6.57
CA TYR A 58 12.94 -7.47 7.09
C TYR A 58 12.51 -7.03 8.48
N GLU A 59 11.20 -6.83 8.71
CA GLU A 59 10.67 -6.47 10.03
C GLU A 59 10.97 -7.52 11.09
N THR A 60 11.04 -8.80 10.70
CA THR A 60 11.30 -9.92 11.63
C THR A 60 12.78 -10.15 11.86
N THR A 61 13.62 -9.99 10.84
CA THR A 61 15.01 -10.47 10.84
C THR A 61 16.06 -9.37 10.71
N GLY A 62 15.68 -8.18 10.23
CA GLY A 62 16.60 -7.12 9.82
C GLY A 62 17.25 -7.37 8.45
N ASP A 63 16.92 -8.45 7.76
CA ASP A 63 17.47 -8.82 6.46
C ASP A 63 16.37 -9.17 5.43
N ILE A 64 16.73 -9.25 4.15
CA ILE A 64 15.83 -9.72 3.08
C ILE A 64 16.62 -10.74 2.27
N ALA A 65 16.13 -11.97 2.16
CA ALA A 65 16.78 -12.97 1.31
C ALA A 65 16.77 -12.51 -0.15
N GLY A 66 17.93 -12.55 -0.82
CA GLY A 66 18.07 -12.14 -2.23
C GLY A 66 18.30 -10.64 -2.47
N LYS A 67 18.89 -9.92 -1.50
CA LYS A 67 19.39 -8.54 -1.67
C LYS A 67 20.46 -8.36 -2.74
N ASP A 68 21.06 -9.44 -3.24
CA ASP A 68 22.00 -9.42 -4.35
C ASP A 68 21.25 -9.17 -5.68
N VAL A 69 20.62 -8.00 -5.79
CA VAL A 69 20.35 -7.36 -7.08
C VAL A 69 21.68 -6.71 -7.44
N ASP A 70 22.46 -7.37 -8.30
CA ASP A 70 23.81 -6.99 -8.75
C ASP A 70 24.99 -7.52 -7.90
N ARG A 71 25.18 -8.85 -7.92
CA ARG A 71 26.52 -9.44 -7.83
C ARG A 71 26.91 -10.13 -9.14
#